data_AF-A0A137S3Z9-F1
#
_entry.id   AF-A0A137S3Z9-F1
#
_cell.length_a   1.000
_cell.length_b   1.000
_cell.length_c   1.000
_cell.angle_alpha   90.00
_cell.angle_beta   90.00
_cell.angle_gamma   90.00
#
_symmetry.space_group_name_H-M   'P 1'
#
loop_
_entity.id
_entity.type
_entity.pdbx_description
1 polymer ?
#
loop_
_entity_poly.entity_id
_entity_poly.type
_entity_poly.pdbx_seq_one_letter_code
_entity_poly.pdbx_strand_id
1 'polypeptide(L)' 'MDFYTLALGLFMLCHGSYILFTRAKAKHQKARLDFMRKALGRPFGLTIYSLIYVILPIVFGIYIAYAGFNNVSLSTIFTG' A
#
# COMPACT_ATOMS: atom_id res chain seq x y z
N MET A 1 22.61 2.83 -7.56
CA MET A 1 21.27 2.55 -7.00
C MET A 1 20.45 1.89 -8.08
N ASP A 2 19.55 0.97 -7.75
CA ASP A 2 18.60 0.47 -8.75
C ASP A 2 17.44 1.45 -8.88
N PHE A 3 17.42 2.17 -10.00
CA PHE A 3 16.49 3.27 -10.21
C PHE A 3 15.03 2.79 -10.35
N TYR A 4 14.84 1.60 -10.94
CA TYR A 4 13.51 1.02 -11.15
C TYR A 4 12.92 0.48 -9.85
N THR A 5 13.73 -0.21 -9.04
CA THR A 5 13.32 -0.65 -7.69
C THR A 5 12.96 0.55 -6.82
N LEU A 6 13.80 1.59 -6.82
CA LEU A 6 13.55 2.80 -6.03
C LEU A 6 12.30 3.55 -6.49
N ALA A 7 12.10 3.71 -7.81
CA ALA A 7 10.91 4.35 -8.37
C ALA A 7 9.63 3.58 -8.00
N LEU A 8 9.65 2.25 -8.00
CA LEU A 8 8.51 1.43 -7.58
C LEU A 8 8.21 1.62 -6.09
N GLY A 9 9.24 1.63 -5.23
CA GLY A 9 9.08 1.86 -3.80
C GLY A 9 8.45 3.22 -3.49
N LEU A 10 8.95 4.28 -4.14
CA LEU A 10 8.38 5.63 -4.04
C LEU A 10 6.95 5.71 -4.58
N PHE A 11 6.65 5.05 -5.70
CA PHE A 11 5.30 5.00 -6.24
C PHE A 11 4.32 4.32 -5.27
N MET A 12 4.73 3.22 -4.63
CA MET A 12 3.92 2.52 -3.63
C MET A 12 3.68 3.35 -2.37
N LEU A 13 4.69 4.11 -1.92
CA LEU A 13 4.54 5.08 -0.85
C LEU A 13 3.51 6.16 -1.20
N CYS A 14 3.64 6.78 -2.38
CA CYS A 14 2.69 7.77 -2.87
C CYS A 14 1.28 7.19 -2.99
N HIS A 15 1.14 5.93 -3.44
CA HIS A 15 -0.14 5.25 -3.55
C HIS A 15 -0.80 4.99 -2.19
N GLY A 16 -0.04 4.50 -1.21
CA GLY A 16 -0.52 4.29 0.16
C GLY A 16 -0.97 5.61 0.82
N SER A 17 -0.19 6.68 0.65
CA SER A 17 -0.58 8.03 1.10
C SER A 17 -1.82 8.52 0.37
N TYR A 18 -1.90 8.36 -0.96
CA TYR A 18 -3.07 8.74 -1.74
C TYR A 18 -4.34 8.05 -1.25
N ILE A 19 -4.28 6.75 -0.94
CA ILE A 19 -5.43 6.03 -0.37
C ILE A 19 -5.80 6.59 1.01
N LEU A 20 -4.83 6.90 1.87
CA LEU A 20 -5.10 7.52 3.17
C LEU A 20 -5.87 8.85 3.04
N PHE A 21 -5.48 9.70 2.09
CA PHE A 21 -6.12 11.00 1.85
C PHE A 21 -7.46 10.90 1.10
N THR A 22 -7.60 9.95 0.16
CA THR A 22 -8.80 9.82 -0.69
C THR A 22 -9.86 8.87 -0.14
N ARG A 23 -9.56 8.14 0.94
CA ARG A 23 -10.49 7.25 1.66
C ARG A 23 -11.83 7.89 2.00
N ALA A 24 -11.82 9.19 2.23
CA ALA A 24 -13.02 9.96 2.57
C ALA A 24 -13.85 10.39 1.34
N LYS A 25 -13.28 10.43 0.13
CA LYS A 25 -13.90 11.11 -1.03
C LYS A 25 -14.23 10.18 -2.22
N ALA A 26 -13.51 9.08 -2.42
CA ALA A 26 -13.67 8.28 -3.63
C ALA A 26 -14.77 7.19 -3.50
N LYS A 27 -15.80 7.23 -4.37
CA LYS A 27 -16.94 6.28 -4.38
C LYS A 27 -16.49 4.81 -4.38
N HIS A 28 -15.43 4.46 -5.14
CA HIS A 28 -14.91 3.09 -5.22
C HIS A 28 -14.29 2.60 -3.90
N GLN A 29 -13.61 3.48 -3.16
CA GLN A 29 -13.04 3.14 -1.86
C GLN A 29 -14.13 2.96 -0.81
N LYS A 30 -15.18 3.79 -0.88
CA LYS A 30 -16.35 3.69 -0.02
C LYS A 30 -17.08 2.36 -0.20
N ALA A 31 -17.27 1.91 -1.44
CA ALA A 31 -17.88 0.61 -1.75
C ALA A 31 -17.10 -0.57 -1.16
N ARG A 32 -15.75 -0.56 -1.28
CA ARG A 32 -14.88 -1.59 -0.67
C ARG A 32 -14.92 -1.55 0.86
N LEU A 33 -14.92 -0.36 1.44
CA LEU A 33 -15.04 -0.20 2.88
C LEU A 33 -16.41 -0.68 3.40
N ASP A 34 -17.50 -0.37 2.71
CA ASP A 34 -18.84 -0.80 3.09
C ASP A 34 -19.00 -2.32 2.96
N PHE A 35 -18.39 -2.95 1.94
CA PHE A 35 -18.29 -4.41 1.84
C PHE A 35 -17.58 -5.02 3.06
N MET A 36 -16.40 -4.49 3.42
CA MET A 36 -15.65 -4.96 4.59
C MET A 36 -16.40 -4.72 5.90
N ARG A 37 -17.07 -3.57 6.06
CA ARG A 37 -17.91 -3.27 7.24
C ARG A 37 -19.13 -4.19 7.33
N LYS A 38 -19.70 -4.60 6.20
CA LYS A 38 -20.82 -5.55 6.16
C LYS A 38 -20.38 -6.98 6.50
N ALA A 39 -19.17 -7.37 6.11
CA ALA A 39 -18.62 -8.71 6.40
C ALA A 39 -18.07 -8.86 7.83
N LEU A 40 -17.37 -7.84 8.34
CA LEU A 40 -16.59 -7.91 9.59
C LEU A 40 -17.15 -7.04 10.74
N GLY A 41 -18.16 -6.22 10.48
CA GLY A 41 -18.67 -5.23 11.42
C GLY A 41 -17.94 -3.87 11.34
N ARG A 42 -18.53 -2.83 11.94
CA ARG A 42 -18.08 -1.43 11.77
C ARG A 42 -16.63 -1.14 12.21
N PRO A 43 -16.19 -1.48 13.45
CA PRO A 43 -14.82 -1.16 13.86
C PRO A 43 -13.79 -2.05 13.13
N PHE A 44 -14.06 -3.36 13.03
CA PHE A 44 -13.16 -4.31 12.41
C PHE A 44 -12.98 -4.09 10.90
N GLY A 45 -14.06 -3.83 10.15
CA GLY A 45 -13.98 -3.57 8.71
C GLY A 45 -13.17 -2.31 8.37
N LEU A 46 -13.21 -1.30 9.24
CA LEU A 46 -12.43 -0.07 9.07
C LEU A 46 -10.96 -0.31 9.38
N THR A 47 -10.65 -1.04 10.47
CA THR A 47 -9.28 -1.43 10.84
C THR A 47 -8.63 -2.29 9.75
N ILE A 48 -9.30 -3.37 9.33
CA ILE A 48 -8.79 -4.29 8.30
C ILE A 48 -8.54 -3.55 6.99
N TYR A 49 -9.47 -2.70 6.56
CA TYR A 49 -9.26 -1.88 5.36
C TYR A 49 -8.03 -0.98 5.50
N SER A 50 -7.86 -0.31 6.65
CA SER A 50 -6.68 0.56 6.88
C SER A 50 -5.40 -0.26 6.78
N LEU A 51 -5.41 -1.46 7.35
CA LEU A 51 -4.25 -2.32 7.43
C LEU A 51 -3.84 -2.82 6.04
N ILE A 52 -4.80 -3.27 5.24
CA ILE A 52 -4.56 -3.82 3.91
C ILE A 52 -4.26 -2.73 2.88
N TYR A 53 -5.04 -1.65 2.88
CA TYR A 53 -4.98 -0.66 1.79
C TYR A 53 -4.14 0.57 2.10
N VAL A 54 -3.69 0.75 3.34
CA VAL A 54 -2.81 1.86 3.71
C VAL A 54 -1.50 1.35 4.29
N ILE A 55 -1.56 0.54 5.37
CA ILE A 55 -0.35 0.10 6.07
C ILE A 55 0.49 -0.81 5.18
N LEU A 56 -0.12 -1.83 4.56
CA LEU A 56 0.59 -2.78 3.70
C LEU A 56 1.34 -2.09 2.53
N PRO A 57 0.71 -1.25 1.68
CA PRO A 57 1.43 -0.60 0.59
C PRO A 57 2.49 0.40 1.07
N ILE A 58 2.31 1.04 2.22
CA ILE A 58 3.34 1.91 2.81
C ILE A 58 4.54 1.08 3.25
N VAL A 59 4.34 0.05 4.08
CA VAL A 59 5.42 -0.82 4.58
C VAL A 59 6.17 -1.48 3.43
N PHE A 60 5.43 -1.98 2.44
CA PHE A 60 6.02 -2.61 1.26
C PHE A 60 6.78 -1.58 0.39
N GLY A 61 6.24 -0.37 0.24
CA GLY A 61 6.93 0.73 -0.43
C GLY A 61 8.23 1.15 0.26
N ILE A 62 8.25 1.22 1.60
CA ILE A 62 9.47 1.48 2.39
C ILE A 62 10.51 0.39 2.13
N TYR A 63 10.10 -0.88 2.21
CA TYR A 63 10.98 -2.03 2.00
C TYR A 63 11.62 -2.01 0.61
N ILE A 64 10.81 -1.80 -0.43
CA ILE A 64 11.30 -1.73 -1.81
C ILE A 64 12.19 -0.51 -2.04
N ALA A 65 11.81 0.66 -1.50
CA ALA A 65 12.64 1.86 -1.62
C ALA A 65 14.01 1.64 -0.97
N TYR A 66 14.05 1.04 0.23
CA TYR A 66 15.28 0.67 0.92
C TYR A 66 16.12 -0.33 0.11
N ALA A 67 15.50 -1.34 -0.49
CA ALA A 67 16.19 -2.28 -1.37
C ALA A 67 16.80 -1.59 -2.61
N GLY A 68 16.08 -0.65 -3.23
CA GLY A 68 16.56 0.15 -4.35
C GLY A 68 17.74 1.07 -3.99
N PHE A 69 17.72 1.67 -2.80
CA PHE A 69 18.87 2.41 -2.25
C PHE A 69 20.11 1.52 -2.10
N ASN A 70 19.92 0.26 -1.72
CA ASN A 70 21.00 -0.73 -1.56
C ASN A 70 21.41 -1.45 -2.86
N ASN A 71 20.99 -0.97 -4.04
CA ASN A 71 21.26 -1.59 -5.36
C ASN A 71 20.66 -2.99 -5.56
N VAL A 72 19.65 -3.38 -4.78
CA VAL A 72 18.95 -4.63 -4.99
C VAL A 72 17.94 -4.43 -6.13
N SER A 73 18.05 -5.26 -7.16
CA SER A 73 17.13 -5.22 -8.30
C SER A 73 15.80 -5.88 -7.95
N LEU A 74 14.75 -5.45 -8.65
CA LEU A 74 13.39 -5.94 -8.41
C LEU A 74 13.29 -7.47 -8.58
N SER A 75 13.97 -8.01 -9.60
CA SER A 75 13.97 -9.45 -9.87
C SER A 75 14.46 -10.23 -8.65
N THR A 76 15.57 -9.83 -8.05
CA THR A 76 16.14 -10.50 -6.86
C THR A 76 15.20 -10.48 -5.66
N ILE A 77 14.37 -9.45 -5.50
CA ILE A 77 13.38 -9.38 -4.40
C ILE A 77 12.27 -10.42 -4.58
N PHE A 78 11.86 -10.70 -5.83
CA PHE A 78 10.72 -11.58 -6.14
C PHE A 78 11.11 -12.99 -6.60
N THR A 79 12.39 -13.23 -6.93
CA THR A 79 12.92 -14.54 -7.30
C THR A 79 13.83 -15.14 -6.23
N GLY A 80 13.99 -14.46 -5.10
CA GLY A 80 14.76 -14.93 -3.94
C GLY A 80 14.11 -16.11 -3.24
#